data_AF-A0A2A3T7E4-F1
#
_entry.id   AF-A0A2A3T7E4-F1
#
_cell.length_a   1.000
_cell.length_b   1.000
_cell.length_c   1.000
_cell.angle_alpha   90.00
_cell.angle_beta   90.00
_cell.angle_gamma   90.00
#
_symmetry.space_group_name_H-M   'P 1'
#
loop_
_entity.id
_entity.type
_entity.pdbx_description
1 polymer ?
#
loop_
_entity_poly.entity_id
_entity_poly.type
_entity_poly.pdbx_seq_one_letter_code
_entity_poly.pdbx_strand_id
1 'polypeptide(L)'
;MSIDQFVTEIQNRKKNELADLDKKLNDKKSEIDAKKNSVVKELKENYTNEAKTKAEREGARIVEAGKLEAKKILFDAINKNLDSTFDVIKKELDGYSKKPEYNQVLQKLVDYSKKVLAKELVVHCREEDKQFFKSGVKVGSTIQTLGGFIAENKEGTKEIDLTFEELLRSSEDEIKNTILEKIL
;
A
#
# COMPACT_ATOMS: atom_id res chain seq x y z
N MET A 1 93.20 36.75 26.06
CA MET A 1 92.34 35.67 26.57
C MET A 1 93.23 34.58 27.12
N SER A 2 93.00 34.13 28.35
CA SER A 2 93.66 32.92 28.85
C SER A 2 93.01 31.68 28.23
N ILE A 3 93.76 30.58 28.18
CA ILE A 3 93.25 29.28 27.67
C ILE A 3 91.98 28.86 28.45
N ASP A 4 91.93 29.15 29.75
CA ASP A 4 90.78 28.82 30.60
C ASP A 4 89.50 29.58 30.20
N GLN A 5 89.63 30.85 29.78
CA GLN A 5 88.49 31.64 29.30
C GLN A 5 87.90 31.06 28.00
N PHE A 6 88.77 30.59 27.10
CA PHE A 6 88.35 29.98 25.84
C PHE A 6 87.66 28.62 26.05
N VAL A 7 88.19 27.78 26.94
CA VAL A 7 87.56 26.49 27.31
C VAL A 7 86.18 26.73 27.95
N THR A 8 86.06 27.74 28.81
CA THR A 8 84.79 28.12 29.44
C THR A 8 83.76 28.57 28.39
N GLU A 9 84.18 29.34 27.39
CA GLU A 9 83.30 29.79 26.31
C GLU A 9 82.79 28.62 25.46
N ILE A 10 83.65 27.65 25.12
CA ILE A 10 83.25 26.43 24.39
C ILE A 10 82.24 25.62 25.21
N GLN A 11 82.48 25.43 26.52
CA GLN A 11 81.56 24.71 27.39
C GLN A 11 80.20 25.40 27.49
N ASN A 12 80.18 26.73 27.58
CA ASN A 12 78.95 27.52 27.60
C ASN A 12 78.19 27.42 26.28
N ARG A 13 78.87 27.52 25.12
CA ARG A 13 78.24 27.32 23.80
C ARG A 13 77.62 25.94 23.67
N LYS A 14 78.35 24.88 24.04
CA LYS A 14 77.84 23.51 24.03
C LYS A 14 76.60 23.34 24.92
N LYS A 15 76.63 23.92 26.13
CA LYS A 15 75.49 23.89 27.06
C LYS A 15 74.26 24.59 26.47
N ASN A 16 74.45 25.74 25.84
CA ASN A 16 73.36 26.48 25.20
C ASN A 16 72.79 25.74 23.98
N GLU A 17 73.65 25.15 23.14
CA GLU A 17 73.21 24.34 21.99
C GLU A 17 72.41 23.11 22.42
N LEU A 18 72.82 22.43 23.49
CA LEU A 18 72.07 21.31 24.06
C LEU A 18 70.71 21.76 24.60
N ALA A 19 70.66 22.88 25.32
CA ALA A 19 69.41 23.44 25.84
C ALA A 19 68.45 23.83 24.70
N ASP A 20 68.96 24.41 23.62
CA ASP A 20 68.17 24.75 22.43
C ASP A 20 67.65 23.50 21.71
N LEU A 21 68.44 22.43 21.66
CA LEU A 21 68.03 21.15 21.08
C LEU A 21 66.92 20.50 21.90
N ASP A 22 67.06 20.47 23.23
CA ASP A 22 66.04 19.94 24.15
C ASP A 22 64.74 20.73 24.05
N LYS A 23 64.83 22.06 23.96
CA LYS A 23 63.67 22.92 23.75
C LYS A 23 62.97 22.59 22.43
N LYS A 24 63.69 22.52 21.32
CA LYS A 24 63.13 22.15 20.01
C LYS A 24 62.50 20.76 20.02
N LEU A 25 63.09 19.80 20.72
CA LEU A 25 62.55 18.45 20.84
C LEU A 25 61.23 18.45 21.62
N ASN A 26 61.17 19.18 22.74
CA ASN A 26 59.96 19.29 23.55
C ASN A 26 58.84 20.05 22.84
N ASP A 27 59.18 21.12 22.10
CA ASP A 27 58.22 21.86 21.27
C ASP A 27 57.64 20.94 20.18
N LYS A 28 58.49 20.17 19.47
CA LYS A 28 58.02 19.21 18.46
C LYS A 28 57.16 18.09 19.04
N LYS A 29 57.53 17.55 20.21
CA LYS A 29 56.70 16.54 20.90
C LYS A 29 55.32 17.10 21.23
N SER A 30 55.27 18.31 21.78
CA SER A 30 54.03 18.99 22.13
C SER A 30 53.16 19.26 20.90
N GLU A 31 53.76 19.68 19.78
CA GLU A 31 53.07 19.88 18.51
C GLU A 31 52.49 18.57 17.95
N ILE A 32 53.27 17.48 17.99
CA ILE A 32 52.81 16.16 17.54
C ILE A 32 51.66 15.65 18.42
N ASP A 33 51.76 15.79 19.74
CA ASP A 33 50.71 15.35 20.65
C ASP A 33 49.43 16.17 20.46
N ALA A 34 49.54 17.48 20.26
CA ALA A 34 48.40 18.35 19.94
C ALA A 34 47.72 17.92 18.62
N LYS A 35 48.49 17.67 17.56
CA LYS A 35 47.97 17.17 16.28
C LYS A 35 47.31 15.81 16.43
N LYS A 36 47.96 14.86 17.10
CA LYS A 36 47.42 13.53 17.36
C LYS A 36 46.08 13.61 18.10
N ASN A 37 46.00 14.42 19.17
CA ASN A 37 44.77 14.57 19.94
C ASN A 37 43.65 15.22 19.11
N SER A 38 43.99 16.20 18.28
CA SER A 38 43.02 16.82 17.36
C SER A 38 42.47 15.80 16.36
N VAL A 39 43.33 15.03 15.69
CA VAL A 39 42.91 14.02 14.72
C VAL A 39 42.09 12.90 15.39
N VAL A 40 42.49 12.45 16.59
CA VAL A 40 41.74 11.43 17.34
C VAL A 40 40.36 11.95 17.73
N LYS A 41 40.24 13.22 18.13
CA LYS A 41 38.96 13.84 18.46
C LYS A 41 38.06 13.91 17.23
N GLU A 42 38.58 14.41 16.11
CA GLU A 42 37.84 14.52 14.86
C GLU A 42 37.37 13.15 14.35
N LEU A 43 38.22 12.14 14.39
CA LEU A 43 37.84 10.76 14.02
C LEU A 43 36.70 10.24 14.90
N LYS A 44 36.78 10.44 16.22
CA LYS A 44 35.73 10.00 17.15
C LYS A 44 34.41 10.72 16.88
N GLU A 45 34.44 12.03 16.65
CA GLU A 45 33.25 12.82 16.33
C GLU A 45 32.63 12.36 15.01
N ASN A 46 33.45 12.15 13.97
CA ASN A 46 32.99 11.66 12.68
C ASN A 46 32.32 10.28 12.78
N TYR A 47 32.95 9.31 13.44
CA TYR A 47 32.35 7.98 13.61
C TYR A 47 31.10 8.00 14.48
N THR A 48 31.05 8.84 15.51
CA THR A 48 29.86 9.00 16.36
C THR A 48 28.69 9.57 15.56
N ASN A 49 28.95 10.61 14.76
CA ASN A 49 27.94 11.22 13.90
C ASN A 49 27.46 10.24 12.82
N GLU A 50 28.39 9.51 12.18
CA GLU A 50 28.04 8.51 11.17
C GLU A 50 27.19 7.38 11.76
N ALA A 51 27.56 6.87 12.94
CA ALA A 51 26.80 5.85 13.64
C ALA A 51 25.40 6.34 14.00
N LYS A 52 25.28 7.57 14.51
CA LYS A 52 24.00 8.21 14.82
C LYS A 52 23.11 8.34 13.58
N THR A 53 23.64 8.89 12.49
CA THR A 53 22.88 9.02 11.24
C THR A 53 22.45 7.67 10.66
N LYS A 54 23.32 6.65 10.72
CA LYS A 54 22.95 5.29 10.29
C LYS A 54 21.83 4.70 11.16
N ALA A 55 21.93 4.85 12.48
CA ALA A 55 20.90 4.37 13.40
C ALA A 55 19.55 5.09 13.19
N GLU A 56 19.56 6.41 12.98
CA GLU A 56 18.35 7.18 12.68
C GLU A 56 17.69 6.74 11.37
N ARG A 57 18.48 6.52 10.31
CA ARG A 57 17.97 6.02 9.02
C ARG A 57 17.37 4.62 9.16
N GLU A 58 18.05 3.73 9.88
CA GLU A 58 17.56 2.38 10.10
C GLU A 58 16.29 2.36 10.95
N GLY A 59 16.24 3.19 12.00
CA GLY A 59 15.05 3.37 12.82
C GLY A 59 13.85 3.87 12.00
N ALA A 60 14.06 4.87 11.14
CA ALA A 60 13.03 5.35 10.22
C ALA A 60 12.56 4.26 9.26
N ARG A 61 13.49 3.46 8.70
CA ARG A 61 13.17 2.34 7.82
C ARG A 61 12.29 1.29 8.52
N ILE A 62 12.63 0.92 9.75
CA ILE A 62 11.87 -0.06 10.54
C ILE A 62 10.46 0.46 10.82
N VAL A 63 10.32 1.73 11.22
CA VAL A 63 9.02 2.34 11.51
C VAL A 63 8.13 2.37 10.27
N GLU A 64 8.67 2.81 9.12
CA GLU A 64 7.89 2.86 7.88
C GLU A 64 7.52 1.47 7.36
N ALA A 65 8.42 0.49 7.49
CA ALA A 65 8.10 -0.91 7.18
C ALA A 65 6.96 -1.44 8.08
N GLY A 66 7.01 -1.15 9.38
CA GLY A 66 5.95 -1.51 10.33
C GLY A 66 4.60 -0.87 9.99
N LYS A 67 4.60 0.42 9.61
CA LYS A 67 3.37 1.10 9.14
C LYS A 67 2.81 0.47 7.88
N LEU A 68 3.66 0.09 6.92
CA LEU A 68 3.23 -0.53 5.69
C LEU A 68 2.60 -1.91 5.95
N GLU A 69 3.22 -2.72 6.82
CA GLU A 69 2.68 -4.03 7.20
C GLU A 69 1.36 -3.88 7.96
N ALA A 70 1.24 -2.92 8.87
CA ALA A 70 -0.01 -2.65 9.58
C ALA A 70 -1.14 -2.25 8.61
N LYS A 71 -0.84 -1.41 7.61
CA LYS A 71 -1.81 -1.07 6.56
C LYS A 71 -2.22 -2.30 5.76
N LYS A 72 -1.28 -3.17 5.40
CA LYS A 72 -1.56 -4.40 4.67
C LYS A 72 -2.51 -5.31 5.47
N ILE A 73 -2.20 -5.58 6.73
CA ILE A 73 -3.05 -6.40 7.62
C ILE A 73 -4.47 -5.82 7.70
N LEU A 74 -4.59 -4.50 7.84
CA LEU A 74 -5.88 -3.82 7.88
C LEU A 74 -6.66 -4.01 6.57
N PHE A 75 -6.02 -3.77 5.42
CA PHE A 75 -6.66 -3.94 4.11
C PHE A 75 -7.04 -5.39 3.84
N ASP A 76 -6.21 -6.36 4.22
CA ASP A 76 -6.51 -7.78 4.08
C ASP A 76 -7.76 -8.16 4.92
N ALA A 77 -7.87 -7.63 6.14
CA ALA A 77 -9.04 -7.85 6.99
C ALA A 77 -10.30 -7.20 6.42
N ILE A 78 -10.19 -5.96 5.91
CA ILE A 78 -11.30 -5.24 5.25
C ILE A 78 -11.78 -6.03 4.02
N ASN A 79 -10.88 -6.42 3.13
CA ASN A 79 -11.22 -7.16 1.91
C ASN A 79 -11.88 -8.50 2.24
N LYS A 80 -11.34 -9.24 3.22
CA LYS A 80 -11.96 -10.50 3.67
C LYS A 80 -13.38 -10.31 4.19
N ASN A 81 -13.63 -9.21 4.93
CA ASN A 81 -14.96 -8.90 5.43
C ASN A 81 -15.92 -8.48 4.29
N LEU A 82 -15.43 -7.69 3.33
CA LEU A 82 -16.17 -7.33 2.12
C LEU A 82 -16.57 -8.58 1.34
N ASP A 83 -15.62 -9.47 1.04
CA ASP A 83 -15.87 -10.72 0.31
C ASP A 83 -16.93 -11.58 1.03
N SER A 84 -16.79 -11.75 2.35
CA SER A 84 -17.78 -12.46 3.16
C SER A 84 -19.16 -11.80 3.11
N THR A 85 -19.20 -10.46 3.05
CA THR A 85 -20.47 -9.72 2.96
C THR A 85 -21.12 -9.93 1.60
N PHE A 86 -20.36 -9.91 0.50
CA PHE A 86 -20.87 -10.23 -0.83
C PHE A 86 -21.38 -11.66 -0.93
N ASP A 87 -20.73 -12.63 -0.29
CA ASP A 87 -21.23 -14.00 -0.23
C ASP A 87 -22.58 -14.09 0.51
N VAL A 88 -22.76 -13.32 1.59
CA VAL A 88 -24.05 -13.22 2.29
C VAL A 88 -25.10 -12.58 1.39
N ILE A 89 -24.78 -11.47 0.71
CA ILE A 89 -25.70 -10.81 -0.22
C ILE A 89 -26.13 -11.78 -1.33
N LYS A 90 -25.20 -12.52 -1.93
CA LYS A 90 -25.52 -13.53 -2.96
C LYS A 90 -26.47 -14.60 -2.43
N LYS A 91 -26.25 -15.11 -1.22
CA LYS A 91 -27.17 -16.07 -0.58
C LYS A 91 -28.56 -15.49 -0.30
N GLU A 92 -28.62 -14.25 0.15
CA GLU A 92 -29.89 -13.55 0.36
C GLU A 92 -30.64 -13.32 -0.97
N LEU A 93 -29.93 -12.99 -2.05
CA LEU A 93 -30.52 -12.86 -3.38
C LEU A 93 -31.02 -14.20 -3.94
N ASP A 94 -30.25 -15.28 -3.75
CA ASP A 94 -30.71 -16.64 -4.07
C ASP A 94 -32.01 -16.97 -3.33
N GLY A 95 -32.07 -16.70 -2.03
CA GLY A 95 -33.26 -16.88 -1.23
C GLY A 95 -34.42 -15.99 -1.66
N TYR A 96 -34.14 -14.72 -1.98
CA TYR A 96 -35.13 -13.74 -2.43
C TYR A 96 -35.77 -14.13 -3.75
N SER A 97 -34.98 -14.67 -4.69
CA SER A 97 -35.46 -15.12 -6.00
C SER A 97 -36.54 -16.22 -5.93
N LYS A 98 -36.69 -16.88 -4.77
CA LYS A 98 -37.70 -17.92 -4.52
C LYS A 98 -38.98 -17.36 -3.91
N LYS A 99 -39.00 -16.08 -3.54
CA LYS A 99 -40.14 -15.42 -2.90
C LYS A 99 -41.12 -14.84 -3.93
N PRO A 100 -42.43 -14.76 -3.65
CA PRO A 100 -43.41 -14.22 -4.60
C PRO A 100 -43.14 -12.78 -5.06
N GLU A 101 -42.54 -11.95 -4.19
CA GLU A 101 -42.20 -10.55 -4.46
C GLU A 101 -41.20 -10.39 -5.61
N TYR A 102 -40.38 -11.41 -5.87
CA TYR A 102 -39.42 -11.42 -6.96
C TYR A 102 -40.08 -11.24 -8.34
N ASN A 103 -41.31 -11.72 -8.53
CA ASN A 103 -42.07 -11.50 -9.76
C ASN A 103 -42.31 -10.01 -10.06
N GLN A 104 -42.45 -9.17 -9.03
CA GLN A 104 -42.59 -7.73 -9.21
C GLN A 104 -41.28 -7.09 -9.68
N VAL A 105 -40.13 -7.62 -9.24
CA VAL A 105 -38.81 -7.19 -9.70
C VAL A 105 -38.61 -7.60 -11.15
N LEU A 106 -38.91 -8.85 -11.51
CA LEU A 106 -38.84 -9.32 -12.90
C LEU A 106 -39.69 -8.45 -13.83
N GLN A 107 -40.91 -8.08 -13.41
CA GLN A 107 -41.76 -7.20 -14.21
C GLN A 107 -41.10 -5.83 -14.46
N LYS A 108 -40.53 -5.22 -13.41
CA LYS A 108 -39.81 -3.94 -13.54
C LYS A 108 -38.61 -4.05 -14.48
N LEU A 109 -37.86 -5.14 -14.41
CA LEU A 109 -36.72 -5.40 -15.30
C LEU A 109 -37.16 -5.58 -16.76
N VAL A 110 -38.32 -6.22 -17.01
CA VAL A 110 -38.91 -6.32 -18.35
C VAL A 110 -39.29 -4.94 -18.88
N ASP A 111 -39.96 -4.13 -18.07
CA ASP A 111 -40.40 -2.80 -18.46
C ASP A 111 -39.20 -1.89 -18.78
N TYR A 112 -38.14 -1.99 -17.97
CA TYR A 112 -36.87 -1.33 -18.21
C TYR A 112 -36.22 -1.80 -19.53
N SER A 113 -36.14 -3.12 -19.75
CA SER A 113 -35.60 -3.71 -20.99
C SER A 113 -36.37 -3.22 -22.21
N LYS A 114 -37.70 -3.13 -22.13
CA LYS A 114 -38.55 -2.64 -23.23
C LYS A 114 -38.30 -1.19 -23.58
N LYS A 115 -37.96 -0.38 -22.56
CA LYS A 115 -37.63 1.04 -22.72
C LYS A 115 -36.24 1.25 -23.33
N VAL A 116 -35.26 0.43 -22.95
CA VAL A 116 -33.85 0.62 -23.34
C VAL A 116 -33.48 -0.12 -24.62
N LEU A 117 -34.03 -1.32 -24.86
CA LEU A 117 -33.72 -2.15 -26.02
C LEU A 117 -34.76 -2.00 -27.14
N ALA A 118 -35.94 -2.59 -26.94
CA ALA A 118 -37.02 -2.65 -27.93
C ALA A 118 -38.33 -3.15 -27.30
N LYS A 119 -39.47 -2.89 -27.96
CA LYS A 119 -40.79 -3.41 -27.51
C LYS A 119 -40.87 -4.94 -27.53
N GLU A 120 -40.30 -5.57 -28.56
CA GLU A 120 -40.24 -7.02 -28.72
C GLU A 120 -38.88 -7.51 -28.20
N LEU A 121 -38.91 -8.38 -27.18
CA LEU A 121 -37.73 -8.91 -26.51
C LEU A 121 -37.69 -10.43 -26.56
N VAL A 122 -36.48 -10.98 -26.57
CA VAL A 122 -36.21 -12.37 -26.19
C VAL A 122 -35.50 -12.36 -24.84
N VAL A 123 -35.91 -13.23 -23.93
CA VAL A 123 -35.43 -13.29 -22.55
C VAL A 123 -34.78 -14.64 -22.29
N HIS A 124 -33.53 -14.62 -21.85
CA HIS A 124 -32.77 -15.78 -21.40
C HIS A 124 -32.74 -15.77 -19.87
N CYS A 125 -33.41 -16.76 -19.27
CA CYS A 125 -33.62 -16.82 -17.82
C CYS A 125 -33.37 -18.24 -17.30
N ARG A 126 -33.33 -18.41 -15.99
CA ARG A 126 -33.29 -19.74 -15.36
C ARG A 126 -34.60 -20.51 -15.61
N GLU A 127 -34.55 -21.83 -15.46
CA GLU A 127 -35.68 -22.71 -15.75
C GLU A 127 -36.92 -22.35 -14.92
N GLU A 128 -36.70 -22.03 -13.65
CA GLU A 128 -37.72 -21.71 -12.65
C GLU A 128 -38.49 -20.43 -13.00
N ASP A 129 -37.87 -19.50 -13.72
CA ASP A 129 -38.45 -18.20 -14.06
C ASP A 129 -39.22 -18.23 -15.37
N LYS A 130 -39.07 -19.28 -16.19
CA LYS A 130 -39.75 -19.37 -17.49
C LYS A 130 -41.27 -19.24 -17.38
N GLN A 131 -41.85 -19.71 -16.27
CA GLN A 131 -43.29 -19.63 -16.06
C GLN A 131 -43.79 -18.19 -15.98
N PHE A 132 -42.99 -17.27 -15.44
CA PHE A 132 -43.31 -15.85 -15.37
C PHE A 132 -43.38 -15.22 -16.78
N PHE A 133 -42.47 -15.61 -17.68
CA PHE A 133 -42.33 -15.01 -19.01
C PHE A 133 -43.24 -15.62 -20.10
N LYS A 134 -44.19 -16.50 -19.75
CA LYS A 134 -45.08 -17.15 -20.74
C LYS A 134 -45.92 -16.18 -21.57
N SER A 135 -46.11 -14.94 -21.10
CA SER A 135 -46.87 -13.90 -21.80
C SER A 135 -46.08 -12.60 -21.86
N GLY A 136 -46.04 -11.97 -23.04
CA GLY A 136 -45.55 -10.60 -23.23
C GLY A 136 -44.07 -10.44 -23.60
N VAL A 137 -43.29 -11.53 -23.65
CA VAL A 137 -41.93 -11.62 -24.21
C VAL A 137 -41.71 -13.02 -24.79
N LYS A 138 -40.71 -13.19 -25.67
CA LYS A 138 -40.29 -14.52 -26.14
C LYS A 138 -39.27 -15.11 -25.16
N VAL A 139 -39.43 -16.37 -24.77
CA VAL A 139 -38.43 -17.05 -23.93
C VAL A 139 -37.37 -17.70 -24.83
N GLY A 140 -36.11 -17.38 -24.57
CA GLY A 140 -34.93 -17.89 -25.25
C GLY A 140 -34.32 -19.11 -24.54
N SER A 141 -32.99 -19.16 -24.53
CA SER A 141 -32.24 -20.23 -23.85
C SER A 141 -32.31 -20.11 -22.32
N THR A 142 -32.02 -21.23 -21.66
CA THR A 142 -31.91 -21.28 -20.20
C THR A 142 -30.49 -20.91 -19.78
N ILE A 143 -30.36 -20.09 -18.75
CA ILE A 143 -29.08 -19.66 -18.19
C ILE A 143 -28.99 -20.02 -16.70
N GLN A 144 -27.77 -20.19 -16.20
CA GLN A 144 -27.51 -20.41 -14.79
C GLN A 144 -27.25 -19.06 -14.11
N THR A 145 -28.15 -18.65 -13.21
CA THR A 145 -28.07 -17.39 -12.48
C THR A 145 -28.85 -17.50 -11.16
N LEU A 146 -28.47 -16.68 -10.17
CA LEU A 146 -29.23 -16.50 -8.93
C LEU A 146 -30.63 -15.90 -9.18
N GLY A 147 -30.78 -15.09 -10.22
CA GLY A 147 -32.02 -14.40 -10.57
C GLY A 147 -31.78 -13.29 -11.58
N GLY A 148 -32.86 -12.70 -12.08
CA GLY A 148 -32.83 -11.82 -13.24
C GLY A 148 -32.77 -12.60 -14.56
N PHE A 149 -32.36 -11.91 -15.62
CA PHE A 149 -32.31 -12.47 -16.96
C PHE A 149 -31.44 -11.62 -17.89
N ILE A 150 -31.03 -12.20 -19.01
CA ILE A 150 -30.45 -11.47 -20.13
C ILE A 150 -31.57 -11.18 -21.13
N ALA A 151 -31.70 -9.92 -21.55
CA ALA A 151 -32.69 -9.51 -22.53
C ALA A 151 -31.99 -9.14 -23.83
N GLU A 152 -32.48 -9.66 -24.95
CA GLU A 152 -32.03 -9.28 -26.29
C GLU A 152 -33.21 -8.71 -27.10
N ASN A 153 -32.93 -7.85 -28.07
CA ASN A 153 -33.93 -7.51 -29.08
C ASN A 153 -34.19 -8.72 -30.00
N LYS A 154 -35.31 -8.73 -30.69
CA LYS A 154 -35.70 -9.84 -31.60
C LYS A 154 -34.65 -10.20 -32.66
N GLU A 155 -33.81 -9.24 -33.05
CA GLU A 155 -32.76 -9.40 -34.05
C GLU A 155 -31.45 -9.96 -33.46
N GLY A 156 -31.30 -10.02 -32.13
CA GLY A 156 -30.08 -10.43 -31.45
C GLY A 156 -28.91 -9.44 -31.61
N THR A 157 -29.19 -8.19 -32.02
CA THR A 157 -28.17 -7.17 -32.29
C THR A 157 -27.86 -6.31 -31.07
N LYS A 158 -28.74 -6.31 -30.05
CA LYS A 158 -28.56 -5.60 -28.79
C LYS A 158 -28.98 -6.50 -27.64
N GLU A 159 -28.18 -6.51 -26.58
CA GLU A 159 -28.49 -7.21 -25.34
C GLU A 159 -28.26 -6.31 -24.11
N ILE A 160 -28.90 -6.68 -23.01
CA ILE A 160 -28.61 -6.16 -21.68
C ILE A 160 -28.66 -7.31 -20.68
N ASP A 161 -27.63 -7.40 -19.85
CA ASP A 161 -27.57 -8.36 -18.76
C ASP A 161 -28.16 -7.72 -17.50
N LEU A 162 -29.29 -8.27 -17.05
CA LEU A 162 -30.00 -7.87 -15.84
C LEU A 162 -30.04 -9.01 -14.82
N THR A 163 -29.06 -9.91 -14.88
CA THR A 163 -28.84 -10.93 -13.85
C THR A 163 -28.42 -10.26 -12.55
N PHE A 164 -28.75 -10.88 -11.42
CA PHE A 164 -28.34 -10.39 -10.11
C PHE A 164 -26.81 -10.31 -9.98
N GLU A 165 -26.08 -11.22 -10.64
CA GLU A 165 -24.63 -11.20 -10.71
C GLU A 165 -24.11 -9.94 -11.41
N GLU A 166 -24.69 -9.59 -12.56
CA GLU A 166 -24.28 -8.38 -13.29
C GLU A 166 -24.64 -7.11 -12.51
N LEU A 167 -25.85 -7.06 -11.94
CA LEU A 167 -26.28 -5.91 -11.15
C LEU A 167 -25.36 -5.71 -9.94
N LEU A 168 -25.01 -6.79 -9.23
CA LEU A 168 -24.04 -6.74 -8.14
C LEU A 168 -22.66 -6.28 -8.60
N ARG A 169 -22.18 -6.78 -9.75
CA ARG A 169 -20.88 -6.39 -10.31
C ARG A 169 -20.86 -4.91 -10.71
N SER A 170 -21.90 -4.44 -11.38
CA SER A 170 -22.01 -3.06 -11.85
C SER A 170 -22.12 -2.04 -10.70
N SER A 171 -22.65 -2.47 -9.56
CA SER A 171 -22.77 -1.67 -8.33
C SER A 171 -21.71 -2.02 -7.28
N GLU A 172 -20.70 -2.82 -7.61
CA GLU A 172 -19.76 -3.38 -6.63
C GLU A 172 -19.03 -2.28 -5.85
N ASP A 173 -18.53 -1.25 -6.53
CA ASP A 173 -17.83 -0.13 -5.90
C ASP A 173 -18.76 0.69 -4.97
N GLU A 174 -20.00 0.93 -5.38
CA GLU A 174 -21.00 1.65 -4.56
C GLU A 174 -21.35 0.85 -3.30
N ILE A 175 -21.54 -0.46 -3.44
CA ILE A 175 -21.81 -1.38 -2.34
C ILE A 175 -20.60 -1.42 -1.40
N LYS A 176 -19.38 -1.57 -1.93
CA LYS A 176 -18.15 -1.55 -1.13
C LYS A 176 -18.01 -0.26 -0.35
N ASN A 177 -18.21 0.89 -0.98
CA ASN A 177 -18.14 2.20 -0.31
C ASN A 177 -19.17 2.29 0.82
N THR A 178 -20.42 1.88 0.56
CA THR A 178 -21.49 1.88 1.58
C THR A 178 -21.16 0.96 2.76
N ILE A 179 -20.56 -0.20 2.50
CA ILE A 179 -20.15 -1.13 3.56
C ILE A 179 -18.97 -0.54 4.35
N LEU A 180 -17.98 0.03 3.67
CA LEU A 180 -16.82 0.66 4.31
C LEU A 180 -17.23 1.82 5.21
N GLU A 181 -18.16 2.67 4.78
CA GLU A 181 -18.72 3.77 5.59
C GLU A 181 -19.42 3.29 6.87
N LYS A 182 -19.89 2.04 6.92
CA LYS A 182 -20.52 1.46 8.11
C LYS A 182 -19.56 0.72 9.03
N ILE A 183 -18.40 0.32 8.49
CA ILE A 183 -17.36 -0.41 9.25
C ILE A 183 -16.36 0.57 9.87
N LEU A 184 -16.09 1.70 9.21
CA LEU A 184 -15.23 2.78 9.68
C LEU A 184 -15.99 3.75 10.59
#